data_AF-A0A2P4ZAZ7-F1
#
_entry.id   AF-A0A2P4ZAZ7-F1
#
_cell.length_a   1.000
_cell.length_b   1.000
_cell.length_c   1.000
_cell.angle_alpha   90.00
_cell.angle_beta   90.00
_cell.angle_gamma   90.00
#
_symmetry.space_group_name_H-M   'P 1'
#
loop_
_entity.id
_entity.type
_entity.pdbx_description
1 polymer ?
#
loop_
_entity_poly.entity_id
_entity_poly.type
_entity_poly.pdbx_seq_one_letter_code
_entity_poly.pdbx_strand_id
1 'polypeptide(L)'
;MANRISTYTMTSRDGGSQDGEPKRNLWTSMLESVASGKRLPEKNLLVMGGTPESQREFLESLSGSEPKRNFDRQKIPPIANNYALGYTYYDVLDADQDDTLARVSLYLLSQPSGEFASLVAPLLTPETIPNTALVILLDWSQPHLWLRQIWTWLQVFQEVLEHLSRDVQTEMEDVMNAWKERGRGSSSVNLDGTPSATVANGDSDGSLPLGPGEWTEPLGLPLCVVCQNSQKIDFLEKSKGWKEPDFDAVLQNLRTVLLRHGASLIYTSQSTTSQLPILIHSTLGITSLLKRQPLKHNVIDRDKIVVPPNWDSWGKIRVLGGSFDTEKVSQYWSEDIKLPLGAAPPSMAFPDPEDDDENGSNQPPQIESAIALYEEWCRDPNSGGLAVVESAMNDGSEIAIESEDTQEFLERQLKILDAYKSKAPEKATDSPLSSSTRKLEFNDEKTVNEHIGPVQFNMGGIQVDADDMLQRLKDRNAHIATDSPSAEPEAAVGNIAKDFDNEQLHDFFSGLMNRTTGDRA
;
A
#
# COMPACT_ATOMS: atom_id res chain seq x y z
N MET A 1 39.22 23.27 -32.17
CA MET A 1 40.30 23.41 -31.17
C MET A 1 40.72 22.01 -30.77
N ALA A 2 41.88 21.56 -31.23
CA ALA A 2 42.38 20.19 -31.07
C ALA A 2 43.74 20.26 -30.36
N ASN A 3 43.88 19.56 -29.23
CA ASN A 3 45.16 19.36 -28.55
C ASN A 3 45.59 17.91 -28.82
N ARG A 4 46.48 17.66 -29.80
CA ARG A 4 47.96 17.67 -29.71
C ARG A 4 48.53 16.67 -28.70
N ILE A 5 48.79 15.49 -29.25
CA ILE A 5 49.75 14.47 -28.78
C ILE A 5 51.15 15.11 -28.77
N SER A 6 51.88 14.96 -27.67
CA SER A 6 53.29 15.38 -27.58
C SER A 6 54.18 14.17 -27.29
N THR A 7 54.91 13.77 -28.34
CA THR A 7 56.04 12.85 -28.33
C THR A 7 57.20 13.50 -27.58
N TYR A 8 57.79 12.81 -26.58
CA TYR A 8 59.10 13.18 -26.05
C TYR A 8 60.15 12.14 -26.44
N THR A 9 61.15 12.66 -27.14
CA THR A 9 62.35 12.04 -27.68
C THR A 9 63.27 11.53 -26.57
N MET A 10 63.75 10.28 -26.71
CA MET A 10 64.90 9.75 -25.97
C MET A 10 66.20 10.14 -26.67
N THR A 11 67.14 10.74 -25.92
CA THR A 11 68.55 10.82 -26.29
C THR A 11 69.46 10.57 -25.08
N SER A 12 70.31 9.54 -25.23
CA SER A 12 71.72 9.45 -24.82
C SER A 12 72.14 8.97 -23.42
N ARG A 13 72.61 7.71 -23.42
CA ARG A 13 74.01 7.26 -23.15
C ARG A 13 74.47 6.97 -21.70
N ASP A 14 74.51 5.66 -21.41
CA ASP A 14 75.61 4.81 -20.88
C ASP A 14 76.30 5.14 -19.53
N GLY A 15 76.32 4.14 -18.64
CA GLY A 15 76.99 4.15 -17.34
C GLY A 15 76.58 2.93 -16.49
N GLY A 16 77.49 1.95 -16.35
CA GLY A 16 77.19 0.62 -15.84
C GLY A 16 76.84 0.46 -14.34
N SER A 17 76.33 -0.74 -14.06
CA SER A 17 76.48 -1.53 -12.82
C SER A 17 75.46 -1.35 -11.68
N GLN A 18 74.72 -2.46 -11.49
CA GLN A 18 74.35 -3.09 -10.21
C GLN A 18 73.14 -2.55 -9.43
N ASP A 19 72.12 -3.42 -9.35
CA ASP A 19 71.08 -3.59 -8.32
C ASP A 19 70.50 -2.33 -7.67
N GLY A 20 69.33 -1.94 -8.18
CA GLY A 20 68.39 -1.07 -7.50
C GLY A 20 67.03 -1.13 -8.18
N GLU A 21 66.14 -1.99 -7.69
CA GLU A 21 64.73 -1.95 -8.04
C GLU A 21 64.22 -0.50 -8.00
N PRO A 22 63.48 -0.04 -9.03
CA PRO A 22 62.96 1.31 -9.00
C PRO A 22 61.92 1.40 -7.88
N LYS A 23 62.20 2.21 -6.85
CA LYS A 23 61.23 2.70 -5.85
C LYS A 23 60.09 3.56 -6.47
N ARG A 24 59.78 3.40 -7.75
CA ARG A 24 58.47 3.73 -8.30
C ARG A 24 57.61 2.51 -8.03
N ASN A 25 56.74 2.62 -7.03
CA ASN A 25 55.37 2.08 -7.05
C ASN A 25 54.83 1.69 -5.68
N LEU A 26 55.54 1.90 -4.57
CA LEU A 26 54.93 1.62 -3.25
C LEU A 26 53.81 2.60 -2.93
N TRP A 27 53.98 3.89 -3.20
CA TRP A 27 52.96 4.89 -2.94
C TRP A 27 51.81 4.86 -3.95
N THR A 28 52.07 4.54 -5.22
CA THR A 28 51.01 4.34 -6.22
C THR A 28 50.32 2.99 -6.06
N SER A 29 51.01 1.91 -5.69
CA SER A 29 50.39 0.63 -5.33
C SER A 29 49.61 0.72 -4.02
N MET A 30 50.05 1.53 -3.06
CA MET A 30 49.30 1.77 -1.82
C MET A 30 48.10 2.70 -2.06
N LEU A 31 48.23 3.72 -2.91
CA LEU A 31 47.08 4.53 -3.36
C LEU A 31 46.11 3.74 -4.23
N GLU A 32 46.60 2.87 -5.11
CA GLU A 32 45.79 1.98 -5.94
C GLU A 32 45.18 0.86 -5.11
N SER A 33 45.86 0.35 -4.07
CA SER A 33 45.31 -0.60 -3.10
C SER A 33 44.29 0.01 -2.14
N VAL A 34 44.38 1.32 -1.87
CA VAL A 34 43.42 2.08 -1.06
C VAL A 34 42.25 2.57 -1.94
N ALA A 35 42.51 2.93 -3.20
CA ALA A 35 41.48 3.21 -4.20
C ALA A 35 40.76 1.93 -4.68
N SER A 36 41.46 0.79 -4.68
CA SER A 36 40.90 -0.56 -4.81
C SER A 36 40.50 -1.15 -3.47
N GLY A 37 40.58 -0.37 -2.37
CA GLY A 37 40.03 -0.78 -1.09
C GLY A 37 38.57 -1.09 -1.33
N LYS A 38 38.15 -2.34 -1.11
CA LYS A 38 36.86 -2.93 -1.51
C LYS A 38 35.76 -1.87 -1.51
N ARG A 39 35.49 -1.25 -2.67
CA ARG A 39 34.31 -0.38 -2.82
C ARG A 39 33.15 -1.31 -2.57
N LEU A 40 32.42 -1.06 -1.49
CA LEU A 40 31.28 -1.89 -1.11
C LEU A 40 30.34 -1.98 -2.32
N PRO A 41 29.88 -3.19 -2.70
CA PRO A 41 28.91 -3.32 -3.77
C PRO A 41 27.69 -2.43 -3.49
N GLU A 42 27.41 -1.51 -4.41
CA GLU A 42 26.28 -0.58 -4.30
C GLU A 42 25.06 -1.22 -4.98
N LYS A 43 23.96 -1.29 -4.23
CA LYS A 43 22.68 -1.86 -4.67
C LYS A 43 21.58 -0.82 -4.46
N ASN A 44 20.59 -0.78 -5.34
CA ASN A 44 19.55 0.24 -5.33
C ASN A 44 18.16 -0.39 -5.23
N LEU A 45 17.30 0.19 -4.40
CA LEU A 45 15.87 -0.11 -4.35
C LEU A 45 15.08 1.14 -4.67
N LEU A 46 14.22 1.05 -5.69
CA LEU A 46 13.19 2.05 -5.96
C LEU A 46 11.90 1.60 -5.27
N VAL A 47 11.58 2.20 -4.13
CA VAL A 47 10.42 1.87 -3.33
C VAL A 47 9.30 2.85 -3.64
N MET A 48 8.18 2.31 -4.08
CA MET A 48 7.01 3.02 -4.59
C MET A 48 5.79 2.69 -3.75
N GLY A 49 5.03 3.70 -3.34
CA GLY A 49 3.83 3.55 -2.53
C GLY A 49 4.08 3.61 -1.04
N GLY A 50 3.04 3.27 -0.29
CA GLY A 50 3.02 3.37 1.15
C GLY A 50 2.95 4.80 1.69
N THR A 51 2.94 4.92 3.01
CA THR A 51 3.06 6.18 3.74
C THR A 51 4.49 6.31 4.29
N PRO A 52 4.92 7.50 4.74
CA PRO A 52 6.22 7.63 5.42
C PRO A 52 6.42 6.62 6.57
N GLU A 53 5.35 6.31 7.30
CA GLU A 53 5.34 5.32 8.38
C GLU A 53 5.50 3.90 7.84
N SER A 54 4.77 3.54 6.78
CA SER A 54 4.84 2.19 6.21
C SER A 54 6.18 1.94 5.49
N GLN A 55 6.77 2.96 4.87
CA GLN A 55 8.12 2.92 4.29
C GLN A 55 9.18 2.72 5.38
N ARG A 56 9.01 3.38 6.54
CA ARG A 56 9.87 3.14 7.71
C ARG A 56 9.72 1.72 8.24
N GLU A 57 8.49 1.22 8.37
CA GLU A 57 8.22 -0.16 8.77
C GLU A 57 8.87 -1.17 7.80
N PHE A 58 8.76 -0.91 6.50
CA PHE A 58 9.42 -1.72 5.46
C PHE A 58 10.94 -1.75 5.66
N LEU A 59 11.56 -0.59 5.91
CA LEU A 59 12.99 -0.48 6.17
C LEU A 59 13.41 -1.23 7.44
N GLU A 60 12.61 -1.15 8.50
CA GLU A 60 12.84 -1.90 9.75
C GLU A 60 12.71 -3.42 9.53
N SER A 61 11.71 -3.87 8.77
CA SER A 61 11.54 -5.28 8.40
C SER A 61 12.64 -5.80 7.46
N LEU A 62 13.20 -4.94 6.60
CA LEU A 62 14.23 -5.30 5.63
C LEU A 62 15.63 -5.39 6.27
N SER A 63 15.92 -4.50 7.21
CA SER A 63 17.20 -4.43 7.92
C SER A 63 17.26 -5.34 9.17
N GLY A 64 16.10 -5.67 9.75
CA GLY A 64 15.97 -6.49 10.96
C GLY A 64 16.18 -7.98 10.73
N SER A 65 17.38 -8.41 10.33
CA SER A 65 17.66 -9.82 10.02
C SER A 65 18.03 -10.69 11.23
N GLU A 66 18.38 -10.15 12.40
CA GLU A 66 18.80 -11.00 13.55
C GLU A 66 18.39 -10.36 14.90
N PRO A 67 18.04 -11.16 15.93
CA PRO A 67 17.67 -10.64 17.24
C PRO A 67 18.86 -9.96 17.92
N LYS A 68 18.84 -8.62 17.92
CA LYS A 68 19.55 -7.67 18.79
C LYS A 68 20.60 -8.31 19.71
N ARG A 69 21.78 -8.63 19.17
CA ARG A 69 23.02 -8.66 19.96
C ARG A 69 23.83 -7.42 19.61
N ASN A 70 23.96 -6.56 20.62
CA ASN A 70 24.75 -5.32 20.69
C ASN A 70 24.15 -4.08 20.02
N PHE A 71 23.97 -3.06 20.85
CA PHE A 71 23.08 -1.91 20.66
C PHE A 71 23.74 -0.69 19.99
N ASP A 72 24.86 -0.83 19.26
CA ASP A 72 25.67 0.36 18.97
C ASP A 72 26.34 0.47 17.59
N ARG A 73 26.05 -0.40 16.61
CA ARG A 73 26.85 -0.37 15.36
C ARG A 73 26.22 0.15 14.08
N GLN A 74 24.91 0.16 13.89
CA GLN A 74 24.33 0.75 12.67
C GLN A 74 22.99 1.43 12.96
N LYS A 75 23.02 2.72 13.30
CA LYS A 75 21.82 3.56 13.23
C LYS A 75 21.51 3.79 11.77
N ILE A 76 20.40 3.23 11.28
CA ILE A 76 19.89 3.51 9.94
C ILE A 76 19.65 5.03 9.86
N PRO A 77 20.21 5.72 8.85
CA PRO A 77 19.97 7.14 8.66
C PRO A 77 18.46 7.42 8.58
N PRO A 78 17.99 8.54 9.16
CA PRO A 78 16.58 8.92 9.02
C PRO A 78 16.25 9.09 7.54
N ILE A 79 15.01 8.76 7.19
CA ILE A 79 14.51 8.96 5.83
C ILE A 79 14.48 10.46 5.53
N ALA A 80 15.20 10.89 4.51
CA ALA A 80 15.21 12.28 4.07
C ALA A 80 14.07 12.53 3.07
N ASN A 81 12.84 12.76 3.55
CA ASN A 81 11.63 12.91 2.73
C ASN A 81 11.05 14.34 2.66
N ASN A 82 11.79 15.36 3.12
CA ASN A 82 11.19 16.67 3.39
C ASN A 82 10.75 17.47 2.14
N TYR A 83 11.37 17.29 0.96
CA TYR A 83 11.08 18.15 -0.22
C TYR A 83 11.33 17.50 -1.59
N ALA A 84 11.65 16.21 -1.67
CA ALA A 84 12.03 15.54 -2.94
C ALA A 84 11.86 14.01 -2.84
N LEU A 85 12.53 13.29 -3.75
CA LEU A 85 12.75 11.85 -3.66
C LEU A 85 13.31 11.47 -2.29
N GLY A 86 12.59 10.62 -1.55
CA GLY A 86 13.05 10.14 -0.25
C GLY A 86 14.32 9.33 -0.40
N TYR A 87 15.31 9.52 0.48
CA TYR A 87 16.55 8.75 0.44
C TYR A 87 16.96 8.25 1.81
N THR A 88 17.43 7.00 1.84
CA THR A 88 18.16 6.41 2.98
C THR A 88 19.01 5.25 2.46
N TYR A 89 19.88 4.70 3.30
CA TYR A 89 20.67 3.52 2.96
C TYR A 89 20.94 2.68 4.20
N TYR A 90 21.25 1.41 4.00
CA TYR A 90 21.79 0.56 5.07
C TYR A 90 22.84 -0.40 4.51
N ASP A 91 23.74 -0.85 5.39
CA ASP A 91 24.78 -1.80 5.05
C ASP A 91 24.30 -3.21 5.41
N VAL A 92 24.37 -4.13 4.45
CA VAL A 92 24.02 -5.54 4.64
C VAL A 92 25.24 -6.26 5.19
N LEU A 93 25.13 -6.83 6.38
CA LEU A 93 26.18 -7.63 7.02
C LEU A 93 26.01 -9.11 6.67
N ASP A 94 27.12 -9.85 6.64
CA ASP A 94 27.10 -11.31 6.51
C ASP A 94 26.57 -11.98 7.80
N ALA A 95 26.39 -13.29 7.78
CA ALA A 95 25.71 -14.04 8.83
C ALA A 95 26.39 -13.98 10.21
N ASP A 96 27.69 -13.68 10.27
CA ASP A 96 28.45 -13.48 11.51
C ASP A 96 28.43 -12.03 12.02
N GLN A 97 27.80 -11.11 11.26
CA GLN A 97 27.70 -9.68 11.56
C GLN A 97 29.05 -8.93 11.59
N ASP A 98 30.12 -9.49 11.01
CA ASP A 98 31.44 -8.85 10.97
C ASP A 98 31.74 -8.24 9.60
N ASP A 99 31.47 -8.98 8.51
CA ASP A 99 31.74 -8.53 7.15
C ASP A 99 30.55 -7.79 6.53
N THR A 100 30.81 -6.65 5.88
CA THR A 100 29.80 -5.94 5.07
C THR A 100 29.77 -6.49 3.64
N LEU A 101 28.63 -7.04 3.24
CA LEU A 101 28.42 -7.64 1.91
C LEU A 101 28.13 -6.59 0.83
N ALA A 102 27.27 -5.62 1.14
CA ALA A 102 26.83 -4.59 0.19
C ALA A 102 26.22 -3.39 0.92
N ARG A 103 26.16 -2.25 0.24
CA ARG A 103 25.34 -1.10 0.65
C ARG A 103 24.08 -1.04 -0.19
N VAL A 104 22.93 -1.04 0.46
CA VAL A 104 21.63 -0.89 -0.19
C VAL A 104 21.13 0.54 -0.02
N SER A 105 21.08 1.28 -1.12
CA SER A 105 20.48 2.60 -1.23
C SER A 105 18.99 2.47 -1.55
N LEU A 106 18.14 3.20 -0.84
CA LEU A 106 16.69 3.22 -1.04
C LEU A 106 16.27 4.61 -1.51
N TYR A 107 15.53 4.63 -2.61
CA TYR A 107 14.88 5.79 -3.18
C TYR A 107 13.36 5.60 -3.00
N LEU A 108 12.73 6.47 -2.21
CA LEU A 108 11.37 6.30 -1.70
C LEU A 108 10.42 7.31 -2.35
N LEU A 109 9.34 6.83 -2.96
CA LEU A 109 8.28 7.61 -3.60
C LEU A 109 6.95 7.26 -2.93
N SER A 110 6.37 8.20 -2.19
CA SER A 110 5.06 7.96 -1.54
C SER A 110 3.87 8.26 -2.45
N GLN A 111 4.04 9.11 -3.47
CA GLN A 111 2.97 9.54 -4.36
C GLN A 111 3.32 9.25 -5.82
N PRO A 112 2.36 8.75 -6.62
CA PRO A 112 2.57 8.57 -8.05
C PRO A 112 2.46 9.93 -8.75
N SER A 113 3.60 10.56 -9.02
CA SER A 113 3.69 11.82 -9.76
C SER A 113 4.75 11.71 -10.84
N GLY A 114 4.43 12.21 -12.04
CA GLY A 114 5.39 12.27 -13.16
C GLY A 114 6.61 13.14 -12.88
N GLU A 115 6.52 14.06 -11.91
CA GLU A 115 7.68 14.85 -11.45
C GLU A 115 8.81 13.94 -10.94
N PHE A 116 8.47 12.80 -10.35
CA PHE A 116 9.48 11.84 -9.88
C PHE A 116 10.19 11.12 -11.02
N ALA A 117 9.59 11.00 -12.21
CA ALA A 117 10.24 10.33 -13.34
C ALA A 117 11.54 11.04 -13.72
N SER A 118 11.53 12.37 -13.73
CA SER A 118 12.71 13.21 -13.99
C SER A 118 13.83 13.05 -12.93
N LEU A 119 13.47 12.69 -11.70
CA LEU A 119 14.40 12.48 -10.59
C LEU A 119 14.97 11.06 -10.58
N VAL A 120 14.17 10.07 -11.00
CA VAL A 120 14.56 8.66 -11.02
C VAL A 120 15.39 8.31 -12.26
N ALA A 121 15.05 8.86 -13.43
CA ALA A 121 15.74 8.52 -14.67
C ALA A 121 17.28 8.70 -14.60
N PRO A 122 17.84 9.77 -14.01
CA PRO A 122 19.30 9.92 -13.86
C PRO A 122 19.97 8.89 -12.95
N LEU A 123 19.22 8.20 -12.09
CA LEU A 123 19.72 7.14 -11.21
C LEU A 123 19.91 5.81 -11.94
N LEU A 124 19.25 5.66 -13.09
CA LEU A 124 19.26 4.46 -13.92
C LEU A 124 20.28 4.62 -15.05
N THR A 125 21.47 4.07 -14.84
CA THR A 125 22.58 4.04 -15.78
C THR A 125 22.93 2.59 -16.14
N PRO A 126 23.65 2.33 -17.23
CA PRO A 126 24.01 0.95 -17.59
C PRO A 126 24.75 0.22 -16.45
N GLU A 127 25.48 0.94 -15.60
CA GLU A 127 26.18 0.36 -14.44
C GLU A 127 25.24 0.05 -13.26
N THR A 128 24.18 0.85 -13.07
CA THR A 128 23.26 0.69 -11.93
C THR A 128 22.11 -0.28 -12.23
N ILE A 129 21.72 -0.47 -13.49
CA ILE A 129 20.61 -1.35 -13.89
C ILE A 129 20.75 -2.78 -13.34
N PRO A 130 21.90 -3.48 -13.48
CA PRO A 130 22.05 -4.83 -12.93
C PRO A 130 21.96 -4.91 -11.40
N ASN A 131 22.06 -3.77 -10.73
CA ASN A 131 22.13 -3.61 -9.28
C ASN A 131 20.87 -2.95 -8.70
N THR A 132 19.81 -2.76 -9.49
CA THR A 132 18.60 -2.05 -9.10
C THR A 132 17.39 -2.98 -9.11
N ALA A 133 16.50 -2.83 -8.13
CA ALA A 133 15.20 -3.52 -8.10
C ALA A 133 14.05 -2.57 -7.73
N LEU A 134 12.86 -2.88 -8.22
CA LEU A 134 11.62 -2.17 -7.94
C LEU A 134 10.90 -2.82 -6.76
N VAL A 135 10.35 -2.01 -5.86
CA VAL A 135 9.50 -2.45 -4.76
C VAL A 135 8.21 -1.63 -4.76
N ILE A 136 7.05 -2.29 -4.83
CA ILE A 136 5.74 -1.65 -4.63
C ILE A 136 5.21 -2.04 -3.26
N LEU A 137 4.89 -1.04 -2.44
CA LEU A 137 4.27 -1.22 -1.12
C LEU A 137 2.75 -1.11 -1.23
N LEU A 138 2.06 -2.16 -0.79
CA LEU A 138 0.60 -2.22 -0.68
C LEU A 138 0.21 -2.39 0.80
N ASP A 139 -1.00 -2.00 1.18
CA ASP A 139 -1.52 -2.16 2.55
C ASP A 139 -2.80 -2.99 2.55
N TRP A 140 -2.86 -3.99 3.44
CA TRP A 140 -4.05 -4.79 3.72
C TRP A 140 -5.23 -4.00 4.30
N SER A 141 -5.10 -2.70 4.58
CA SER A 141 -6.25 -1.84 4.84
C SER A 141 -7.12 -1.56 3.62
N GLN A 142 -6.54 -1.61 2.41
CA GLN A 142 -7.20 -1.23 1.17
C GLN A 142 -6.94 -2.27 0.06
N PRO A 143 -7.25 -3.57 0.28
CA PRO A 143 -7.00 -4.61 -0.72
C PRO A 143 -7.72 -4.33 -2.03
N HIS A 144 -8.91 -3.71 -1.98
CA HIS A 144 -9.70 -3.30 -3.14
C HIS A 144 -8.92 -2.45 -4.16
N LEU A 145 -7.93 -1.65 -3.74
CA LEU A 145 -7.19 -0.77 -4.63
C LEU A 145 -5.95 -1.40 -5.25
N TRP A 146 -5.60 -2.64 -4.91
CA TRP A 146 -4.26 -3.16 -5.19
C TRP A 146 -3.91 -3.26 -6.67
N LEU A 147 -4.83 -3.72 -7.52
CA LEU A 147 -4.56 -3.80 -8.97
C LEU A 147 -4.43 -2.40 -9.57
N ARG A 148 -5.28 -1.46 -9.17
CA ARG A 148 -5.16 -0.04 -9.55
C ARG A 148 -3.85 0.58 -9.08
N GLN A 149 -3.43 0.32 -7.84
CA GLN A 149 -2.19 0.84 -7.27
C GLN A 149 -0.97 0.29 -8.00
N ILE A 150 -0.91 -1.02 -8.28
CA ILE A 150 0.16 -1.63 -9.07
C ILE A 150 0.20 -0.95 -10.45
N TRP A 151 -0.94 -0.88 -11.15
CA TRP A 151 -1.02 -0.27 -12.47
C TRP A 151 -0.53 1.18 -12.47
N THR A 152 -0.97 1.98 -11.50
CA THR A 152 -0.57 3.40 -11.37
C THR A 152 0.94 3.54 -11.22
N TRP A 153 1.58 2.68 -10.42
CA TRP A 153 3.04 2.68 -10.27
C TRP A 153 3.78 2.19 -11.52
N LEU A 154 3.19 1.24 -12.25
CA LEU A 154 3.74 0.84 -13.55
C LEU A 154 3.67 1.97 -14.57
N GLN A 155 2.61 2.78 -14.57
CA GLN A 155 2.49 3.97 -15.43
C GLN A 155 3.58 5.01 -15.12
N VAL A 156 3.82 5.32 -13.84
CA VAL A 156 4.92 6.21 -13.42
C VAL A 156 6.27 5.63 -13.85
N PHE A 157 6.45 4.31 -13.73
CA PHE A 157 7.69 3.67 -14.15
C PHE A 157 7.86 3.67 -15.68
N GLN A 158 6.79 3.47 -16.46
CA GLN A 158 6.81 3.61 -17.91
C GLN A 158 7.23 5.03 -18.32
N GLU A 159 6.75 6.07 -17.65
CA GLU A 159 7.21 7.45 -17.86
C GLU A 159 8.71 7.60 -17.59
N VAL A 160 9.26 6.91 -16.58
CA VAL A 160 10.72 6.88 -16.37
C VAL A 160 11.42 6.25 -17.56
N LEU A 161 10.92 5.14 -18.08
CA LEU A 161 11.52 4.43 -19.23
C LEU A 161 11.59 5.30 -20.49
N GLU A 162 10.61 6.18 -20.72
CA GLU A 162 10.61 7.13 -21.85
C GLU A 162 11.77 8.14 -21.79
N HIS A 163 12.28 8.42 -20.59
CA HIS A 163 13.40 9.35 -20.36
C HIS A 163 14.78 8.66 -20.42
N LEU A 164 14.84 7.33 -20.53
CA LEU A 164 16.10 6.59 -20.55
C LEU A 164 16.74 6.56 -21.93
N SER A 165 18.07 6.52 -21.97
CA SER A 165 18.81 6.33 -23.22
C SER A 165 18.71 4.89 -23.72
N ARG A 166 18.95 4.69 -25.02
CA ARG A 166 18.94 3.34 -25.63
C ARG A 166 19.94 2.37 -25.01
N ASP A 167 21.09 2.87 -24.56
CA ASP A 167 22.12 2.04 -23.92
C ASP A 167 21.59 1.44 -22.60
N VAL A 168 20.83 2.22 -21.82
CA VAL A 168 20.19 1.76 -20.58
C VAL A 168 19.10 0.73 -20.89
N GLN A 169 18.28 0.98 -21.91
CA GLN A 169 17.23 0.04 -22.34
C GLN A 169 17.82 -1.30 -22.83
N THR A 170 18.96 -1.26 -23.53
CA THR A 170 19.66 -2.48 -23.98
C THR A 170 20.15 -3.31 -22.78
N GLU A 171 20.76 -2.66 -21.78
CA GLU A 171 21.17 -3.34 -20.54
C GLU A 171 19.97 -3.92 -19.78
N MET A 172 18.83 -3.21 -19.76
CA MET A 172 17.59 -3.71 -19.17
C MET A 172 17.11 -5.00 -19.87
N GLU A 173 17.16 -5.07 -21.20
CA GLU A 173 16.82 -6.29 -21.95
C GLU A 173 17.73 -7.47 -21.57
N ASP A 174 19.04 -7.24 -21.47
CA ASP A 174 20.02 -8.26 -21.07
C ASP A 174 19.79 -8.74 -19.64
N VAL A 175 19.53 -7.82 -18.71
CA VAL A 175 19.15 -8.14 -17.32
C VAL A 175 17.87 -8.98 -17.29
N MET A 176 16.82 -8.61 -18.04
CA MET A 176 15.57 -9.38 -18.10
C MET A 176 15.77 -10.78 -18.69
N ASN A 177 16.63 -10.92 -19.70
CA ASN A 177 16.96 -12.24 -20.26
C ASN A 177 17.66 -13.13 -19.23
N ALA A 178 18.59 -12.60 -18.44
CA ALA A 178 19.21 -13.34 -17.35
C ALA A 178 18.20 -13.71 -16.25
N TRP A 179 17.27 -12.81 -15.96
CA TRP A 179 16.26 -13.00 -14.91
C TRP A 179 15.22 -14.09 -15.20
N LYS A 180 14.92 -14.38 -16.47
CA LYS A 180 14.02 -15.49 -16.86
C LYS A 180 14.47 -16.86 -16.33
N GLU A 181 15.78 -17.01 -16.10
CA GLU A 181 16.40 -18.26 -15.63
C GLU A 181 16.77 -18.24 -14.13
N ARG A 182 16.88 -17.08 -13.47
CA ARG A 182 17.34 -17.02 -12.06
C ARG A 182 16.36 -17.69 -11.10
N GLY A 183 16.84 -18.63 -10.27
CA GLY A 183 16.03 -19.28 -9.23
C GLY A 183 14.96 -20.23 -9.76
N ARG A 184 14.94 -20.51 -11.08
CA ARG A 184 14.07 -21.52 -11.69
C ARG A 184 14.58 -22.91 -11.28
N GLY A 185 13.69 -23.84 -10.91
CA GLY A 185 14.08 -25.14 -10.35
C GLY A 185 14.94 -26.05 -11.25
N SER A 186 15.00 -25.75 -12.55
CA SER A 186 15.84 -26.44 -13.55
C SER A 186 17.06 -25.62 -14.00
N SER A 187 17.28 -24.44 -13.42
CA SER A 187 18.33 -23.52 -13.82
C SER A 187 19.64 -23.78 -13.09
N SER A 188 20.73 -23.51 -13.79
CA SER A 188 22.09 -23.48 -13.24
C SER A 188 22.37 -22.25 -12.39
N VAL A 189 21.39 -21.36 -12.19
CA VAL A 189 21.56 -20.08 -11.48
C VAL A 189 20.55 -19.97 -10.34
N ASN A 190 21.05 -19.77 -9.12
CA ASN A 190 20.22 -19.49 -7.94
C ASN A 190 19.56 -18.10 -8.05
N LEU A 191 18.61 -17.80 -7.18
CA LEU A 191 17.94 -16.48 -7.21
C LEU A 191 18.91 -15.31 -7.00
N ASP A 192 19.94 -15.51 -6.16
CA ASP A 192 21.00 -14.54 -5.90
C ASP A 192 21.98 -14.35 -7.07
N GLY A 193 21.75 -15.02 -8.20
CA GLY A 193 22.62 -14.96 -9.39
C GLY A 193 23.86 -15.84 -9.30
N THR A 194 24.08 -16.56 -8.19
CA THR A 194 25.22 -17.48 -8.08
C THR A 194 24.95 -18.81 -8.78
N PRO A 195 26.01 -19.50 -9.25
CA PRO A 195 25.87 -20.84 -9.81
C PRO A 195 25.21 -21.81 -8.82
N SER A 196 24.26 -22.59 -9.31
CA SER A 196 23.57 -23.62 -8.55
C SER A 196 24.38 -24.92 -8.51
N ALA A 197 24.56 -25.48 -7.32
CA ALA A 197 25.32 -26.71 -7.13
C ALA A 197 24.61 -27.97 -7.69
N THR A 198 23.31 -27.88 -7.96
CA THR A 198 22.47 -28.99 -8.43
C THR A 198 22.68 -29.35 -9.90
N VAL A 199 23.28 -28.47 -10.70
CA VAL A 199 23.48 -28.64 -12.16
C VAL A 199 24.94 -28.97 -12.51
N ALA A 200 25.80 -29.21 -11.52
CA ALA A 200 27.21 -29.59 -11.74
C ALA A 200 27.40 -30.98 -12.41
N ASN A 201 26.33 -31.75 -12.60
CA ASN A 201 26.34 -33.06 -13.26
C ASN A 201 25.74 -33.00 -14.68
N GLY A 202 26.32 -32.17 -15.55
CA GLY A 202 26.51 -32.44 -16.99
C GLY A 202 25.37 -32.76 -17.95
N ASP A 203 24.08 -32.84 -17.55
CA ASP A 203 23.04 -33.45 -18.43
C ASP A 203 21.69 -32.69 -18.49
N SER A 204 21.67 -31.36 -18.37
CA SER A 204 20.43 -30.59 -18.55
C SER A 204 20.66 -29.28 -19.30
N ASP A 205 21.00 -29.37 -20.59
CA ASP A 205 21.15 -28.22 -21.49
C ASP A 205 19.80 -27.78 -22.10
N GLY A 206 18.74 -27.74 -21.30
CA GLY A 206 17.43 -27.32 -21.76
C GLY A 206 16.61 -26.75 -20.62
N SER A 207 16.64 -25.43 -20.45
CA SER A 207 15.60 -24.78 -19.64
C SER A 207 14.25 -25.11 -20.27
N LEU A 208 13.32 -25.56 -19.44
CA LEU A 208 11.95 -25.76 -19.90
C LEU A 208 11.43 -24.40 -20.41
N PRO A 209 10.71 -24.37 -21.54
CA PRO A 209 10.16 -23.13 -22.04
C PRO A 209 9.27 -22.47 -21.00
N LEU A 210 9.22 -21.13 -21.03
CA LEU A 210 8.37 -20.35 -20.15
C LEU A 210 6.91 -20.78 -20.29
N GLY A 211 6.23 -20.92 -19.16
CA GLY A 211 4.80 -21.20 -19.11
C GLY A 211 3.98 -20.02 -19.62
N PRO A 212 2.67 -20.22 -19.86
CA PRO A 212 1.79 -19.13 -20.25
C PRO A 212 1.75 -18.05 -19.15
N GLY A 213 1.77 -16.79 -19.57
CA GLY A 213 1.81 -15.63 -18.70
C GLY A 213 3.19 -15.30 -18.12
N GLU A 214 4.14 -16.24 -18.01
CA GLU A 214 5.47 -15.98 -17.46
C GLU A 214 6.29 -15.01 -18.33
N TRP A 215 6.74 -13.89 -17.74
CA TRP A 215 7.61 -12.89 -18.42
C TRP A 215 7.07 -12.36 -19.75
N THR A 216 5.76 -12.23 -19.86
CA THR A 216 5.09 -11.67 -21.05
C THR A 216 5.30 -10.17 -21.19
N GLU A 217 5.48 -9.45 -20.08
CA GLU A 217 5.59 -7.99 -20.01
C GLU A 217 6.73 -7.59 -19.03
N PRO A 218 8.00 -7.92 -19.34
CA PRO A 218 9.12 -7.59 -18.47
C PRO A 218 9.30 -6.07 -18.35
N LEU A 219 9.61 -5.59 -17.13
CA LEU A 219 9.73 -4.16 -16.85
C LEU A 219 11.16 -3.61 -17.08
N GLY A 220 12.14 -4.44 -17.40
CA GLY A 220 13.55 -4.02 -17.48
C GLY A 220 14.29 -4.02 -16.13
N LEU A 221 13.55 -4.04 -15.00
CA LEU A 221 14.08 -4.23 -13.65
C LEU A 221 13.25 -5.29 -12.90
N PRO A 222 13.86 -6.08 -12.00
CA PRO A 222 13.13 -7.04 -11.18
C PRO A 222 12.17 -6.33 -10.22
N LEU A 223 10.94 -6.82 -10.12
CA LEU A 223 9.88 -6.25 -9.30
C LEU A 223 9.56 -7.14 -8.08
N CYS A 224 9.40 -6.50 -6.92
CA CYS A 224 8.87 -7.12 -5.71
C CYS A 224 7.65 -6.34 -5.21
N VAL A 225 6.53 -7.02 -5.00
CA VAL A 225 5.35 -6.44 -4.36
C VAL A 225 5.28 -6.90 -2.91
N VAL A 226 5.20 -5.93 -2.00
CA VAL A 226 5.18 -6.16 -0.55
C VAL A 226 3.83 -5.69 -0.02
N CYS A 227 2.97 -6.63 0.38
CA CYS A 227 1.70 -6.32 1.05
C CYS A 227 1.94 -6.25 2.56
N GLN A 228 1.93 -5.04 3.09
CA GLN A 228 2.13 -4.76 4.51
C GLN A 228 0.85 -4.95 5.31
N ASN A 229 1.02 -5.04 6.63
CA ASN A 229 -0.06 -5.18 7.60
C ASN A 229 -0.93 -6.43 7.47
N SER A 230 -0.35 -7.61 7.17
CA SER A 230 -1.12 -8.85 7.02
C SER A 230 -1.91 -9.27 8.28
N GLN A 231 -1.60 -8.72 9.46
CA GLN A 231 -2.45 -8.84 10.64
C GLN A 231 -3.87 -8.28 10.46
N LYS A 232 -4.12 -7.42 9.47
CA LYS A 232 -5.46 -6.91 9.13
C LYS A 232 -6.35 -7.96 8.45
N ILE A 233 -5.80 -9.08 7.97
CA ILE A 233 -6.58 -10.22 7.45
C ILE A 233 -7.59 -10.71 8.50
N ASP A 234 -7.16 -10.85 9.76
CA ASP A 234 -8.02 -11.24 10.86
C ASP A 234 -9.15 -10.23 11.11
N PHE A 235 -8.89 -8.94 10.89
CA PHE A 235 -9.91 -7.90 11.00
C PHE A 235 -10.95 -8.00 9.88
N LEU A 236 -10.53 -8.25 8.64
CA LEU A 236 -11.43 -8.45 7.49
C LEU A 236 -12.33 -9.66 7.70
N GLU A 237 -11.79 -10.78 8.18
CA GLU A 237 -12.57 -11.98 8.46
C GLU A 237 -13.63 -11.75 9.57
N LYS A 238 -13.20 -11.15 10.70
CA LYS A 238 -14.08 -10.98 11.87
C LYS A 238 -15.08 -9.84 11.72
N SER A 239 -14.70 -8.76 11.06
CA SER A 239 -15.47 -7.50 11.06
C SER A 239 -16.13 -7.20 9.72
N LYS A 240 -15.61 -7.75 8.62
CA LYS A 240 -16.09 -7.49 7.25
C LYS A 240 -16.64 -8.75 6.56
N GLY A 241 -16.64 -9.89 7.25
CA GLY A 241 -17.27 -11.12 6.79
C GLY A 241 -16.48 -11.90 5.74
N TRP A 242 -15.24 -11.49 5.43
CA TRP A 242 -14.38 -12.18 4.47
C TRP A 242 -14.13 -13.64 4.87
N LYS A 243 -14.01 -14.50 3.88
CA LYS A 243 -13.76 -15.94 4.00
C LYS A 243 -12.48 -16.33 3.27
N GLU A 244 -12.03 -17.55 3.51
CA GLU A 244 -10.83 -18.09 2.85
C GLU A 244 -10.85 -17.93 1.32
N PRO A 245 -11.96 -18.23 0.61
CA PRO A 245 -12.04 -18.01 -0.84
C PRO A 245 -11.83 -16.55 -1.26
N ASP A 246 -12.14 -15.57 -0.39
CA ASP A 246 -11.92 -14.16 -0.70
C ASP A 246 -10.42 -13.83 -0.62
N PHE A 247 -9.71 -14.34 0.40
CA PHE A 247 -8.26 -14.18 0.49
C PHE A 247 -7.53 -14.92 -0.65
N ASP A 248 -8.01 -16.11 -1.02
CA ASP A 248 -7.51 -16.86 -2.17
C ASP A 248 -7.70 -16.08 -3.47
N ALA A 249 -8.88 -15.49 -3.69
CA ALA A 249 -9.16 -14.70 -4.88
C ALA A 249 -8.29 -13.43 -4.97
N VAL A 250 -8.03 -12.73 -3.85
CA VAL A 250 -7.04 -11.64 -3.82
C VAL A 250 -5.67 -12.15 -4.25
N LEU A 251 -5.22 -13.27 -3.67
CA LEU A 251 -3.92 -13.85 -3.95
C LEU A 251 -3.81 -14.35 -5.40
N GLN A 252 -4.87 -14.94 -5.95
CA GLN A 252 -4.93 -15.40 -7.34
C GLN A 252 -4.83 -14.24 -8.33
N ASN A 253 -5.55 -13.14 -8.09
CA ASN A 253 -5.45 -11.93 -8.92
C ASN A 253 -4.03 -11.35 -8.91
N LEU A 254 -3.45 -11.12 -7.71
CA LEU A 254 -2.09 -10.63 -7.58
C LEU A 254 -1.07 -11.53 -8.28
N ARG A 255 -1.10 -12.84 -8.02
CA ARG A 255 -0.17 -13.79 -8.64
C ARG A 255 -0.30 -13.80 -10.16
N THR A 256 -1.52 -13.67 -10.69
CA THR A 256 -1.76 -13.65 -12.14
C THR A 256 -1.13 -12.43 -12.81
N VAL A 257 -1.36 -11.23 -12.28
CA VAL A 257 -0.81 -10.00 -12.85
C VAL A 257 0.71 -9.92 -12.67
N LEU A 258 1.23 -10.35 -11.53
CA LEU A 258 2.66 -10.32 -11.21
C LEU A 258 3.48 -11.35 -12.00
N LEU A 259 2.88 -12.48 -12.37
CA LEU A 259 3.53 -13.49 -13.21
C LEU A 259 3.96 -12.92 -14.57
N ARG A 260 3.18 -11.98 -15.11
CA ARG A 260 3.48 -11.30 -16.38
C ARG A 260 4.77 -10.50 -16.35
N HIS A 261 5.08 -9.94 -15.19
CA HIS A 261 6.27 -9.13 -14.96
C HIS A 261 7.44 -9.92 -14.38
N GLY A 262 7.28 -11.23 -14.14
CA GLY A 262 8.29 -12.04 -13.44
C GLY A 262 8.52 -11.60 -11.98
N ALA A 263 7.53 -10.94 -11.39
CA ALA A 263 7.67 -10.28 -10.09
C ALA A 263 7.53 -11.28 -8.92
N SER A 264 8.04 -10.87 -7.77
CA SER A 264 7.81 -11.57 -6.49
C SER A 264 6.69 -10.92 -5.68
N LEU A 265 6.08 -11.70 -4.80
CA LEU A 265 5.05 -11.25 -3.85
C LEU A 265 5.39 -11.70 -2.44
N ILE A 266 5.26 -10.82 -1.46
CA ILE A 266 5.44 -11.17 -0.05
C ILE A 266 4.48 -10.40 0.85
N TYR A 267 3.93 -11.09 1.85
CA TYR A 267 3.15 -10.46 2.92
C TYR A 267 4.02 -10.23 4.14
N THR A 268 3.83 -9.08 4.78
CA THR A 268 4.57 -8.69 5.98
C THR A 268 3.61 -8.23 7.07
N SER A 269 3.99 -8.51 8.32
CA SER A 269 3.27 -8.08 9.51
C SER A 269 4.28 -7.60 10.54
N GLN A 270 3.89 -6.57 11.31
CA GLN A 270 4.69 -6.04 12.41
C GLN A 270 4.91 -7.07 13.53
N SER A 271 4.02 -8.07 13.65
CA SER A 271 4.07 -9.07 14.72
C SER A 271 4.96 -10.26 14.42
N THR A 272 5.38 -10.45 13.17
CA THR A 272 5.97 -11.71 12.71
C THR A 272 7.15 -11.47 11.79
N THR A 273 8.28 -12.14 12.06
CA THR A 273 9.44 -12.11 11.17
C THR A 273 9.11 -12.72 9.81
N SER A 274 9.35 -11.98 8.74
CA SER A 274 9.13 -12.41 7.36
C SER A 274 10.43 -12.86 6.69
N GLN A 275 10.32 -13.43 5.48
CA GLN A 275 11.47 -13.73 4.62
C GLN A 275 11.89 -12.52 3.77
N LEU A 276 11.42 -11.31 4.09
CA LEU A 276 11.67 -10.09 3.30
C LEU A 276 13.17 -9.80 3.10
N PRO A 277 14.04 -9.86 4.13
CA PRO A 277 15.47 -9.65 3.93
C PRO A 277 16.06 -10.63 2.93
N ILE A 278 15.76 -11.93 3.10
CA ILE A 278 16.26 -12.99 2.21
C ILE A 278 15.79 -12.76 0.77
N LEU A 279 14.52 -12.38 0.58
CA LEU A 279 13.95 -12.15 -0.74
C LEU A 279 14.62 -10.97 -1.43
N ILE A 280 14.67 -9.81 -0.77
CA ILE A 280 15.23 -8.58 -1.35
C ILE A 280 16.73 -8.70 -1.56
N HIS A 281 17.47 -9.26 -0.62
CA HIS A 281 18.93 -9.41 -0.74
C HIS A 281 19.28 -10.39 -1.87
N SER A 282 18.56 -11.50 -2.00
CA SER A 282 18.72 -12.40 -3.15
C SER A 282 18.37 -11.69 -4.46
N THR A 283 17.29 -10.91 -4.49
CA THR A 283 16.91 -10.14 -5.69
C THR A 283 17.99 -9.15 -6.12
N LEU A 284 18.68 -8.52 -5.17
CA LEU A 284 19.80 -7.62 -5.43
C LEU A 284 21.12 -8.34 -5.76
N GLY A 285 21.12 -9.68 -5.78
CA GLY A 285 22.33 -10.50 -5.98
C GLY A 285 23.32 -10.40 -4.82
N ILE A 286 22.84 -10.12 -3.62
CA ILE A 286 23.64 -10.11 -2.39
C ILE A 286 23.64 -11.53 -1.83
N THR A 287 24.82 -12.15 -1.82
CA THR A 287 24.98 -13.54 -1.37
C THR A 287 25.80 -13.59 -0.09
N SER A 288 25.26 -14.23 0.94
CA SER A 288 26.02 -14.55 2.15
C SER A 288 27.14 -15.56 1.84
N LEU A 289 28.34 -15.29 2.33
CA LEU A 289 29.48 -16.20 2.18
C LEU A 289 29.47 -17.31 3.24
N LEU A 290 28.71 -17.12 4.31
CA LEU A 290 28.66 -18.00 5.48
C LEU A 290 27.40 -18.86 5.55
N LYS A 291 26.24 -18.31 5.19
CA LYS A 291 24.94 -18.98 5.34
C LYS A 291 24.03 -18.70 4.15
N ARG A 292 23.84 -19.71 3.30
CA ARG A 292 22.86 -19.67 2.22
C ARG A 292 21.55 -20.30 2.69
N GLN A 293 20.63 -19.47 3.15
CA GLN A 293 19.29 -19.92 3.52
C GLN A 293 18.37 -19.86 2.29
N PRO A 294 17.82 -21.00 1.82
CA PRO A 294 16.93 -20.97 0.66
C PRO A 294 15.61 -20.30 1.02
N LEU A 295 15.08 -19.50 0.10
CA LEU A 295 13.72 -18.97 0.21
C LEU A 295 12.71 -20.11 0.18
N LYS A 296 11.79 -20.09 1.14
CA LYS A 296 10.65 -21.01 1.18
C LYS A 296 9.42 -20.29 0.67
N HIS A 297 8.89 -20.76 -0.44
CA HIS A 297 7.59 -20.31 -0.93
C HIS A 297 6.49 -20.72 0.06
N ASN A 298 5.45 -19.90 0.15
CA ASN A 298 4.25 -20.21 0.89
C ASN A 298 3.06 -19.52 0.21
N VAL A 299 2.06 -20.31 -0.15
CA VAL A 299 0.78 -19.83 -0.69
C VAL A 299 -0.41 -20.36 0.12
N ILE A 300 -0.13 -20.99 1.28
CA ILE A 300 -1.12 -21.69 2.10
C ILE A 300 -1.42 -20.89 3.37
N ASP A 301 -0.39 -20.48 4.11
CA ASP A 301 -0.62 -19.64 5.29
C ASP A 301 -0.90 -18.20 4.83
N ARG A 302 -2.19 -17.82 4.82
CA ARG A 302 -2.72 -16.56 4.26
C ARG A 302 -2.05 -15.28 4.78
N ASP A 303 -1.50 -15.30 5.98
CA ASP A 303 -0.81 -14.15 6.60
C ASP A 303 0.71 -14.11 6.34
N LYS A 304 1.28 -15.15 5.73
CA LYS A 304 2.73 -15.36 5.52
C LYS A 304 3.07 -15.71 4.08
N ILE A 305 2.33 -15.15 3.13
CA ILE A 305 2.53 -15.43 1.71
C ILE A 305 3.93 -15.03 1.26
N VAL A 306 4.60 -15.93 0.53
CA VAL A 306 5.88 -15.71 -0.14
C VAL A 306 5.83 -16.41 -1.49
N VAL A 307 5.87 -15.63 -2.56
CA VAL A 307 5.97 -16.09 -3.95
C VAL A 307 7.27 -15.55 -4.53
N PRO A 308 8.35 -16.36 -4.55
CA PRO A 308 9.61 -15.95 -5.18
C PRO A 308 9.47 -15.79 -6.71
N PRO A 309 10.37 -15.03 -7.36
CA PRO A 309 10.43 -14.99 -8.82
C PRO A 309 10.65 -16.40 -9.39
N ASN A 310 10.12 -16.67 -10.58
CA ASN A 310 10.25 -17.96 -11.29
C ASN A 310 9.73 -19.21 -10.56
N TRP A 311 9.00 -19.06 -9.45
CA TRP A 311 8.36 -20.20 -8.76
C TRP A 311 6.95 -20.48 -9.28
N ASP A 312 6.18 -19.43 -9.59
CA ASP A 312 4.74 -19.54 -9.85
C ASP A 312 4.42 -20.01 -11.29
N SER A 313 3.18 -20.42 -11.54
CA SER A 313 2.65 -20.71 -12.88
C SER A 313 1.12 -20.74 -12.87
N TRP A 314 0.47 -20.58 -14.03
CA TRP A 314 -1.00 -20.66 -14.13
C TRP A 314 -1.60 -21.91 -13.49
N GLY A 315 -0.93 -23.07 -13.63
CA GLY A 315 -1.35 -24.31 -12.98
C GLY A 315 -1.38 -24.22 -11.46
N LYS A 316 -0.38 -23.57 -10.83
CA LYS A 316 -0.33 -23.37 -9.37
C LYS A 316 -1.32 -22.32 -8.89
N ILE A 317 -1.64 -21.31 -9.72
CA ILE A 317 -2.61 -20.28 -9.38
C ILE A 317 -4.02 -20.86 -9.38
N ARG A 318 -4.37 -21.64 -10.40
CA ARG A 318 -5.71 -22.19 -10.60
C ARG A 318 -6.14 -23.17 -9.50
N VAL A 319 -5.21 -23.90 -8.89
CA VAL A 319 -5.52 -24.90 -7.85
C VAL A 319 -5.76 -24.31 -6.46
N LEU A 320 -5.47 -23.02 -6.25
CA LEU A 320 -5.63 -22.40 -4.93
C LEU A 320 -7.11 -22.18 -4.59
N GLY A 321 -7.86 -21.56 -5.50
CA GLY A 321 -9.31 -21.32 -5.39
C GLY A 321 -10.12 -22.15 -6.37
N GLY A 322 -11.45 -21.96 -6.38
CA GLY A 322 -12.39 -22.67 -7.26
C GLY A 322 -12.29 -22.28 -8.74
N SER A 323 -13.35 -21.72 -9.31
CA SER A 323 -13.43 -21.37 -10.74
C SER A 323 -12.74 -20.03 -11.05
N PHE A 324 -11.44 -19.92 -10.79
CA PHE A 324 -10.65 -18.73 -11.15
C PHE A 324 -10.11 -18.83 -12.58
N ASP A 325 -10.40 -17.84 -13.41
CA ASP A 325 -9.94 -17.78 -14.79
C ASP A 325 -8.66 -16.94 -14.92
N THR A 326 -7.52 -17.60 -14.74
CA THR A 326 -6.19 -16.99 -14.87
C THR A 326 -5.94 -16.40 -16.26
N GLU A 327 -6.49 -17.01 -17.31
CA GLU A 327 -6.26 -16.56 -18.68
C GLU A 327 -6.99 -15.24 -18.94
N LYS A 328 -8.26 -15.16 -18.54
CA LYS A 328 -9.07 -13.95 -18.63
C LYS A 328 -8.44 -12.78 -17.86
N VAL A 329 -8.07 -12.98 -16.59
CA VAL A 329 -7.45 -11.93 -15.76
C VAL A 329 -6.10 -11.50 -16.35
N SER A 330 -5.30 -12.46 -16.83
CA SER A 330 -4.04 -12.16 -17.51
C SER A 330 -4.27 -11.31 -18.76
N GLN A 331 -5.22 -11.68 -19.62
CA GLN A 331 -5.53 -10.95 -20.86
C GLN A 331 -6.00 -9.53 -20.56
N TYR A 332 -6.94 -9.34 -19.64
CA TYR A 332 -7.43 -8.00 -19.30
C TYR A 332 -6.36 -7.11 -18.67
N TRP A 333 -5.49 -7.68 -17.84
CA TRP A 333 -4.33 -6.93 -17.35
C TRP A 333 -3.41 -6.48 -18.48
N SER A 334 -3.30 -7.27 -19.55
CA SER A 334 -2.55 -6.89 -20.76
C SER A 334 -3.11 -5.65 -21.44
N GLU A 335 -4.43 -5.47 -21.41
CA GLU A 335 -5.08 -4.31 -22.00
C GLU A 335 -4.97 -3.10 -21.08
N ASP A 336 -5.15 -3.31 -19.76
CA ASP A 336 -4.96 -2.26 -18.75
C ASP A 336 -3.58 -1.60 -18.86
N ILE A 337 -2.49 -2.38 -18.93
CA ILE A 337 -1.12 -1.82 -18.98
C ILE A 337 -0.76 -1.11 -20.29
N LYS A 338 -1.53 -1.32 -21.37
CA LYS A 338 -1.34 -0.65 -22.66
C LYS A 338 -2.02 0.71 -22.74
N LEU A 339 -2.82 1.06 -21.75
CA LEU A 339 -3.45 2.38 -21.67
C LEU A 339 -2.38 3.48 -21.68
N PRO A 340 -2.66 4.61 -22.35
CA PRO A 340 -1.69 5.68 -22.51
C PRO A 340 -1.33 6.32 -21.17
N LEU A 341 -0.11 6.83 -21.06
CA LEU A 341 0.35 7.58 -19.88
C LEU A 341 -0.63 8.71 -19.53
N GLY A 342 -1.02 8.77 -18.26
CA GLY A 342 -1.98 9.76 -17.75
C GLY A 342 -3.46 9.40 -17.99
N ALA A 343 -3.77 8.22 -18.53
CA ALA A 343 -5.13 7.71 -18.57
C ALA A 343 -5.73 7.63 -17.15
N ALA A 344 -7.05 7.80 -17.06
CA ALA A 344 -7.75 7.45 -15.84
C ALA A 344 -7.68 5.94 -15.62
N PRO A 345 -7.56 5.47 -14.37
CA PRO A 345 -7.63 4.05 -14.07
C PRO A 345 -8.96 3.48 -14.56
N PRO A 346 -8.96 2.31 -15.20
CA PRO A 346 -10.18 1.64 -15.64
C PRO A 346 -11.18 1.54 -14.50
N SER A 347 -12.42 1.87 -14.82
CA SER A 347 -13.55 1.73 -13.91
C SER A 347 -14.72 1.16 -14.69
N MET A 348 -15.68 0.59 -13.99
CA MET A 348 -16.96 0.22 -14.57
C MET A 348 -17.64 1.49 -15.08
N ALA A 349 -17.66 1.69 -16.40
CA ALA A 349 -18.55 2.68 -16.99
C ALA A 349 -19.97 2.14 -16.86
N PHE A 350 -20.83 2.83 -16.12
CA PHE A 350 -22.26 2.70 -16.34
C PHE A 350 -22.52 3.22 -17.76
N PRO A 351 -23.30 2.51 -18.60
CA PRO A 351 -23.63 3.02 -19.93
C PRO A 351 -24.28 4.39 -19.78
N ASP A 352 -23.78 5.39 -20.50
CA ASP A 352 -24.46 6.67 -20.64
C ASP A 352 -25.83 6.38 -21.26
N PRO A 353 -26.94 6.87 -20.68
CA PRO A 353 -28.28 6.65 -21.24
C PRO A 353 -28.48 7.30 -22.64
N GLU A 354 -27.48 8.03 -23.14
CA GLU A 354 -27.49 8.62 -24.48
C GLU A 354 -26.82 7.74 -25.56
N ASP A 355 -26.10 6.67 -25.18
CA ASP A 355 -25.55 5.66 -26.10
C ASP A 355 -26.54 4.48 -26.27
N ASP A 356 -27.81 4.80 -26.49
CA ASP A 356 -28.79 3.84 -27.03
C ASP A 356 -28.43 3.59 -28.51
N ASP A 357 -27.46 2.70 -28.73
CA ASP A 357 -27.18 2.14 -30.04
C ASP A 357 -28.50 1.63 -30.65
N GLU A 358 -28.94 2.24 -31.76
CA GLU A 358 -30.10 1.83 -32.58
C GLU A 358 -30.00 0.37 -33.10
N ASN A 359 -28.96 -0.37 -32.72
CA ASN A 359 -28.69 -1.72 -33.17
C ASN A 359 -28.74 -2.69 -31.98
N GLY A 360 -29.94 -3.16 -31.68
CA GLY A 360 -30.28 -3.99 -30.50
C GLY A 360 -29.48 -5.29 -30.34
N SER A 361 -28.24 -5.20 -29.87
CA SER A 361 -27.56 -6.26 -29.14
C SER A 361 -27.65 -5.99 -27.65
N ASN A 362 -28.63 -6.61 -26.98
CA ASN A 362 -28.68 -6.72 -25.51
C ASN A 362 -27.50 -7.56 -24.99
N GLN A 363 -26.27 -7.07 -25.10
CA GLN A 363 -25.13 -7.58 -24.35
C GLN A 363 -24.78 -6.57 -23.27
N PRO A 364 -24.69 -6.98 -21.98
CA PRO A 364 -24.14 -6.10 -20.96
C PRO A 364 -22.73 -5.66 -21.38
N PRO A 365 -22.29 -4.44 -21.02
CA PRO A 365 -20.97 -3.95 -21.39
C PRO A 365 -19.91 -4.98 -20.98
N GLN A 366 -19.14 -5.47 -21.95
CA GLN A 366 -18.08 -6.43 -21.66
C GLN A 366 -16.96 -5.68 -20.93
N ILE A 367 -16.74 -6.05 -19.67
CA ILE A 367 -15.67 -5.48 -18.84
C ILE A 367 -14.34 -6.04 -19.36
N GLU A 368 -13.60 -5.24 -20.13
CA GLU A 368 -12.29 -5.61 -20.69
C GLU A 368 -11.11 -5.17 -19.80
N SER A 369 -11.30 -5.11 -18.48
CA SER A 369 -10.28 -4.64 -17.54
C SER A 369 -10.15 -5.55 -16.32
N ALA A 370 -8.92 -5.91 -15.96
CA ALA A 370 -8.64 -6.70 -14.77
C ALA A 370 -8.79 -5.84 -13.52
N ILE A 371 -8.44 -4.55 -13.61
CA ILE A 371 -8.66 -3.57 -12.53
C ILE A 371 -10.15 -3.43 -12.24
N ALA A 372 -10.97 -3.14 -13.26
CA ALA A 372 -12.41 -2.98 -13.07
C ALA A 372 -13.07 -4.26 -12.54
N LEU A 373 -12.71 -5.42 -13.11
CA LEU A 373 -13.21 -6.73 -12.66
C LEU A 373 -12.82 -7.02 -11.20
N TYR A 374 -11.60 -6.65 -10.80
CA TYR A 374 -11.13 -6.84 -9.43
C TYR A 374 -11.83 -5.92 -8.44
N GLU A 375 -12.00 -4.64 -8.76
CA GLU A 375 -12.66 -3.66 -7.89
C GLU A 375 -14.16 -3.88 -7.77
N GLU A 376 -14.80 -4.39 -8.83
CA GLU A 376 -16.22 -4.79 -8.79
C GLU A 376 -16.45 -5.89 -7.75
N TRP A 377 -15.56 -6.89 -7.73
CA TRP A 377 -15.61 -8.02 -6.80
C TRP A 377 -15.11 -7.64 -5.41
N CYS A 378 -13.94 -7.00 -5.31
CA CYS A 378 -13.31 -6.55 -4.08
C CYS A 378 -13.67 -5.09 -3.83
N ARG A 379 -14.87 -4.83 -3.29
CA ARG A 379 -15.32 -3.46 -2.95
C ARG A 379 -14.67 -2.96 -1.66
N ASP A 380 -14.66 -1.64 -1.47
CA ASP A 380 -14.13 -1.02 -0.25
C ASP A 380 -14.82 -1.60 1.00
N PRO A 381 -14.10 -2.28 1.90
CA PRO A 381 -14.67 -2.81 3.13
C PRO A 381 -15.29 -1.72 4.03
N ASN A 382 -14.90 -0.46 3.85
CA ASN A 382 -15.36 0.69 4.64
C ASN A 382 -16.50 1.48 4.00
N SER A 383 -16.95 1.12 2.79
CA SER A 383 -18.10 1.73 2.10
C SER A 383 -19.44 1.60 2.85
N GLY A 384 -19.48 0.83 3.94
CA GLY A 384 -20.62 0.73 4.84
C GLY A 384 -21.81 -0.04 4.26
N GLY A 385 -22.95 0.01 4.96
CA GLY A 385 -24.18 -0.67 4.53
C GLY A 385 -24.79 -0.10 3.24
N LEU A 386 -24.38 1.09 2.80
CA LEU A 386 -24.90 1.73 1.60
C LEU A 386 -24.50 0.96 0.33
N ALA A 387 -23.26 0.45 0.24
CA ALA A 387 -22.83 -0.39 -0.88
C ALA A 387 -23.55 -1.75 -0.92
N VAL A 388 -23.99 -2.27 0.24
CA VAL A 388 -24.82 -3.49 0.34
C VAL A 388 -26.24 -3.21 -0.14
N VAL A 389 -26.79 -2.03 0.19
CA VAL A 389 -28.10 -1.57 -0.29
C VAL A 389 -28.06 -1.33 -1.80
N GLU A 390 -27.01 -0.70 -2.32
CA GLU A 390 -26.77 -0.49 -3.75
C GLU A 390 -26.60 -1.81 -4.53
N SER A 391 -25.96 -2.82 -3.93
CA SER A 391 -25.88 -4.17 -4.54
C SER A 391 -27.19 -4.94 -4.50
N ALA A 392 -28.06 -4.66 -3.53
CA ALA A 392 -29.38 -5.28 -3.43
C ALA A 392 -30.41 -4.59 -4.34
N MET A 393 -30.14 -3.35 -4.75
CA MET A 393 -31.00 -2.52 -5.59
C MET A 393 -30.38 -2.40 -6.98
N ASN A 394 -30.52 -3.46 -7.77
CA ASN A 394 -30.08 -3.53 -9.17
C ASN A 394 -30.92 -2.63 -10.13
N ASP A 395 -31.49 -1.53 -9.62
CA ASP A 395 -32.51 -0.71 -10.31
C ASP A 395 -32.20 0.80 -10.29
N GLY A 396 -30.92 1.17 -10.15
CA GLY A 396 -30.44 2.52 -10.46
C GLY A 396 -31.11 3.68 -9.69
N SER A 397 -31.88 3.42 -8.64
CA SER A 397 -32.46 4.48 -7.82
C SER A 397 -31.38 5.00 -6.87
N GLU A 398 -30.55 5.89 -7.39
CA GLU A 398 -29.59 6.67 -6.64
C GLU A 398 -30.31 7.35 -5.46
N ILE A 399 -29.90 7.05 -4.23
CA ILE A 399 -30.39 7.74 -3.02
C ILE A 399 -29.58 9.05 -2.83
N ALA A 400 -29.11 9.64 -3.92
CA ALA A 400 -28.60 10.99 -3.91
C ALA A 400 -29.78 11.91 -4.22
N ILE A 401 -30.32 12.54 -3.18
CA ILE A 401 -31.20 13.68 -3.39
C ILE A 401 -30.28 14.82 -3.83
N GLU A 402 -30.31 15.17 -5.11
CA GLU A 402 -29.65 16.38 -5.59
C GLU A 402 -30.12 17.56 -4.74
N SER A 403 -29.19 18.15 -3.99
CA SER A 403 -29.48 19.37 -3.26
C SER A 403 -29.65 20.50 -4.28
N GLU A 404 -30.81 21.13 -4.29
CA GLU A 404 -31.09 22.27 -5.16
C GLU A 404 -30.01 23.36 -4.98
N ASP A 405 -29.55 23.96 -6.09
CA ASP A 405 -28.53 25.00 -6.02
C ASP A 405 -29.03 26.17 -5.16
N THR A 406 -28.19 26.53 -4.18
CA THR A 406 -28.52 27.54 -3.19
C THR A 406 -28.81 28.90 -3.82
N GLN A 407 -28.13 29.23 -4.92
CA GLN A 407 -28.31 30.50 -5.61
C GLN A 407 -29.64 30.53 -6.37
N GLU A 408 -29.99 29.45 -7.08
CA GLU A 408 -31.30 29.32 -7.72
C GLU A 408 -32.47 29.36 -6.73
N PHE A 409 -32.34 28.68 -5.59
CA PHE A 409 -33.34 28.71 -4.52
C PHE A 409 -33.54 30.15 -4.00
N LEU A 410 -32.46 30.85 -3.69
CA LEU A 410 -32.50 32.23 -3.19
C LEU A 410 -33.09 33.20 -4.22
N GLU A 411 -32.79 33.03 -5.51
CA GLU A 411 -33.38 33.85 -6.58
C GLU A 411 -34.89 33.65 -6.70
N ARG A 412 -35.38 32.41 -6.55
CA ARG A 412 -36.82 32.14 -6.52
C ARG A 412 -37.48 32.79 -5.31
N GLN A 413 -36.87 32.70 -4.13
CA GLN A 413 -37.40 33.34 -2.92
C GLN A 413 -37.39 34.87 -3.02
N LEU A 414 -36.37 35.46 -3.64
CA LEU A 414 -36.29 36.90 -3.86
C LEU A 414 -37.42 37.40 -4.77
N LYS A 415 -37.74 36.67 -5.85
CA LYS A 415 -38.88 36.99 -6.72
C LYS A 415 -40.22 36.93 -5.98
N ILE A 416 -40.39 35.94 -5.09
CA ILE A 416 -41.59 35.83 -4.25
C ILE A 416 -41.68 37.04 -3.30
N LEU A 417 -40.55 37.43 -2.69
CA LEU A 417 -40.48 38.54 -1.75
C LEU A 417 -40.76 39.91 -2.43
N ASP A 418 -40.26 40.12 -3.64
CA ASP A 418 -40.56 41.31 -4.45
C ASP A 418 -42.03 41.35 -4.91
N ALA A 419 -42.62 40.19 -5.21
CA ALA A 419 -44.05 40.08 -5.51
C ALA A 419 -44.93 40.40 -4.27
N TYR A 420 -44.46 40.08 -3.07
CA TYR A 420 -45.13 40.48 -1.82
C TYR A 420 -44.94 41.97 -1.53
N LYS A 421 -43.74 42.51 -1.78
CA LYS A 421 -43.44 43.93 -1.58
C LYS A 421 -44.23 44.83 -2.51
N SER A 422 -44.44 44.41 -3.77
CA SER A 422 -45.28 45.13 -4.74
C SER A 422 -46.79 45.02 -4.48
N LYS A 423 -47.22 44.00 -3.74
CA LYS A 423 -48.61 43.84 -3.28
C LYS A 423 -48.89 44.49 -1.92
N ALA A 424 -47.86 44.93 -1.20
CA ALA A 424 -48.03 45.68 0.03
C ALA A 424 -48.50 47.11 -0.29
N PRO A 425 -49.67 47.56 0.19
CA PRO A 425 -50.14 48.92 -0.07
C PRO A 425 -49.23 49.93 0.65
N GLU A 426 -48.75 50.93 -0.09
CA GLU A 426 -48.08 52.10 0.46
C GLU A 426 -49.02 52.83 1.44
N LYS A 427 -48.77 52.67 2.74
CA LYS A 427 -49.10 53.69 3.75
C LYS A 427 -47.83 54.09 4.46
N ALA A 428 -47.24 55.19 3.98
CA ALA A 428 -46.28 55.97 4.74
C ALA A 428 -47.03 56.79 5.80
N THR A 429 -46.52 56.82 7.03
CA THR A 429 -46.33 58.06 7.82
C THR A 429 -45.27 57.84 8.88
N ASP A 430 -44.32 58.77 8.93
CA ASP A 430 -43.20 58.87 9.86
C ASP A 430 -43.57 58.74 11.34
N SER A 431 -42.72 58.03 12.09
CA SER A 431 -42.46 58.26 13.52
C SER A 431 -41.05 57.74 13.87
N PRO A 432 -40.23 58.48 14.63
CA PRO A 432 -38.82 58.21 14.76
C PRO A 432 -38.53 57.04 15.72
N LEU A 433 -37.34 56.46 15.54
CA LEU A 433 -36.73 55.34 16.25
C LEU A 433 -37.38 54.94 17.59
N SER A 434 -37.85 53.69 17.65
CA SER A 434 -37.81 52.87 18.87
C SER A 434 -37.28 51.49 18.50
N SER A 435 -36.06 51.21 18.95
CA SER A 435 -35.46 49.88 18.97
C SER A 435 -36.28 48.97 19.89
N SER A 436 -37.00 48.02 19.31
CA SER A 436 -37.49 46.85 20.05
C SER A 436 -37.64 45.68 19.08
N THR A 437 -36.72 44.74 19.24
CA THR A 437 -36.70 43.40 18.67
C THR A 437 -38.05 42.72 18.88
N ARG A 438 -38.93 42.74 17.88
CA ARG A 438 -40.06 41.81 17.82
C ARG A 438 -39.55 40.54 17.14
N LYS A 439 -39.40 39.47 17.93
CA LYS A 439 -39.37 38.10 17.42
C LYS A 439 -40.56 37.92 16.46
N LEU A 440 -40.28 37.62 15.20
CA LEU A 440 -41.23 37.00 14.30
C LEU A 440 -41.33 35.54 14.72
N GLU A 441 -42.41 35.19 15.44
CA GLU A 441 -42.79 33.80 15.63
C GLU A 441 -43.31 33.27 14.28
N PHE A 442 -42.52 32.41 13.64
CA PHE A 442 -42.99 31.57 12.55
C PHE A 442 -43.90 30.49 13.16
N ASN A 443 -45.18 30.54 12.82
CA ASN A 443 -46.21 29.64 13.34
C ASN A 443 -46.34 28.34 12.51
N ASP A 444 -45.22 27.83 11.97
CA ASP A 444 -45.20 26.72 10.99
C ASP A 444 -44.62 25.40 11.55
N GLU A 445 -44.38 25.30 12.85
CA GLU A 445 -43.94 24.02 13.47
C GLU A 445 -45.05 22.97 13.55
N LYS A 446 -46.33 23.35 13.35
CA LYS A 446 -47.46 22.40 13.47
C LYS A 446 -47.73 21.56 12.23
N THR A 447 -47.32 22.02 11.05
CA THR A 447 -47.65 21.36 9.77
C THR A 447 -46.72 20.19 9.43
N VAL A 448 -45.48 20.21 9.95
CA VAL A 448 -44.49 19.13 9.74
C VAL A 448 -44.76 17.91 10.62
N ASN A 449 -45.32 18.11 11.83
CA ASN A 449 -45.63 17.00 12.76
C ASN A 449 -46.88 16.17 12.36
N GLU A 450 -47.73 16.66 11.46
CA GLU A 450 -48.93 15.90 11.02
C GLU A 450 -48.67 14.94 9.83
N HIS A 451 -47.51 15.03 9.18
CA HIS A 451 -47.19 14.23 7.98
C HIS A 451 -46.20 13.07 8.24
N ILE A 452 -45.68 12.94 9.46
CA ILE A 452 -44.78 11.86 9.85
C ILE A 452 -45.60 10.85 10.67
N GLY A 453 -45.79 9.64 10.12
CA GLY A 453 -46.42 8.55 10.85
C GLY A 453 -45.58 8.11 12.07
N PRO A 454 -46.17 7.45 13.08
CA PRO A 454 -45.48 7.10 14.32
C PRO A 454 -44.25 6.22 14.03
N VAL A 455 -43.10 6.63 14.57
CA VAL A 455 -41.83 5.92 14.39
C VAL A 455 -41.82 4.68 15.29
N GLN A 456 -41.95 3.50 14.67
CA GLN A 456 -41.95 2.22 15.36
C GLN A 456 -40.60 1.53 15.23
N PHE A 457 -39.99 1.16 16.36
CA PHE A 457 -38.76 0.38 16.41
C PHE A 457 -39.08 -1.08 16.77
N ASN A 458 -38.50 -2.04 16.04
CA ASN A 458 -38.59 -3.46 16.38
C ASN A 458 -37.38 -3.85 17.25
N MET A 459 -37.60 -4.04 18.55
CA MET A 459 -36.59 -4.60 19.45
C MET A 459 -37.01 -6.02 19.84
N GLY A 460 -36.35 -7.02 19.25
CA GLY A 460 -36.52 -8.43 19.65
C GLY A 460 -37.89 -9.04 19.34
N GLY A 461 -38.58 -8.55 18.30
CA GLY A 461 -39.90 -9.06 17.89
C GLY A 461 -41.09 -8.30 18.50
N ILE A 462 -40.83 -7.25 19.27
CA ILE A 462 -41.85 -6.37 19.85
C ILE A 462 -41.77 -5.02 19.15
N GLN A 463 -42.88 -4.57 18.59
CA GLN A 463 -43.03 -3.22 18.03
C GLN A 463 -43.19 -2.23 19.18
N VAL A 464 -42.25 -1.29 19.29
CA VAL A 464 -42.23 -0.27 20.33
C VAL A 464 -42.40 1.10 19.67
N ASP A 465 -43.42 1.83 20.13
CA ASP A 465 -43.69 3.22 19.71
C ASP A 465 -42.75 4.17 20.48
N ALA A 466 -41.97 4.96 19.74
CA ALA A 466 -40.99 5.88 20.32
C ALA A 466 -41.64 7.00 21.14
N ASP A 467 -42.83 7.44 20.73
CA ASP A 467 -43.54 8.53 21.40
C ASP A 467 -44.10 8.08 22.76
N ASP A 468 -44.58 6.83 22.87
CA ASP A 468 -45.03 6.24 24.15
C ASP A 468 -43.86 6.09 25.14
N MET A 469 -42.66 5.73 24.66
CA MET A 469 -41.46 5.67 25.52
C MET A 469 -41.03 7.05 26.02
N LEU A 470 -41.06 8.07 25.16
CA LEU A 470 -40.74 9.46 25.50
C LEU A 470 -41.74 10.05 26.51
N GLN A 471 -43.02 9.77 26.32
CA GLN A 471 -44.09 10.16 27.24
C GLN A 471 -43.87 9.54 28.63
N ARG A 472 -43.60 8.23 28.70
CA ARG A 472 -43.30 7.52 29.96
C ARG A 472 -42.05 8.04 30.67
N LEU A 473 -41.03 8.46 29.91
CA LEU A 473 -39.81 9.04 30.47
C LEU A 473 -40.07 10.43 31.06
N LYS A 474 -40.89 11.25 30.39
CA LYS A 474 -41.34 12.55 30.90
C LYS A 474 -42.19 12.41 32.16
N ASP A 475 -43.14 11.48 32.18
CA ASP A 475 -44.00 11.23 33.35
C ASP A 475 -43.19 10.74 34.55
N ARG A 476 -42.19 9.87 34.29
CA ARG A 476 -41.26 9.41 35.34
C ARG A 476 -40.40 10.55 35.91
N ASN A 477 -39.89 11.45 35.07
CA ASN A 477 -39.11 12.59 35.54
C ASN A 477 -39.98 13.63 36.26
N ALA A 478 -41.25 13.79 35.88
CA ALA A 478 -42.20 14.66 36.56
C ALA A 478 -42.52 14.16 37.98
N HIS A 479 -42.61 12.84 38.18
CA HIS A 479 -42.81 12.24 39.50
C HIS A 479 -41.60 12.35 40.43
N ILE A 480 -40.37 12.37 39.90
CA ILE A 480 -39.14 12.55 40.70
C ILE A 480 -39.01 14.00 41.22
N ALA A 481 -39.59 14.98 40.52
CA ALA A 481 -39.52 16.39 40.90
C ALA A 481 -40.51 16.79 42.01
N THR A 482 -41.49 15.94 42.35
CA THR A 482 -42.59 16.29 43.28
C THR A 482 -42.44 15.76 44.71
N ASP A 483 -41.47 14.89 45.01
CA ASP A 483 -41.22 14.40 46.37
C ASP A 483 -39.92 14.98 46.96
N SER A 484 -40.03 16.14 47.62
CA SER A 484 -39.08 16.64 48.63
C SER A 484 -39.70 17.77 49.47
N PRO A 485 -39.94 17.56 50.78
CA PRO A 485 -39.35 18.43 51.82
C PRO A 485 -38.88 17.59 53.05
N SER A 486 -37.96 17.98 53.95
CA SER A 486 -37.49 19.28 54.45
C SER A 486 -36.15 19.16 55.24
N ALA A 487 -35.38 20.26 55.28
CA ALA A 487 -34.14 20.60 56.04
C ALA A 487 -34.29 20.54 57.59
N GLU A 488 -33.31 20.58 58.51
CA GLU A 488 -31.87 20.98 58.67
C GLU A 488 -31.43 20.59 60.15
N PRO A 489 -30.26 20.94 60.77
CA PRO A 489 -28.91 21.34 60.30
C PRO A 489 -27.73 20.60 61.03
N GLU A 490 -26.49 20.64 60.49
CA GLU A 490 -25.27 21.09 61.22
C GLU A 490 -23.95 20.84 60.45
N ALA A 491 -23.10 21.87 60.52
CA ALA A 491 -21.64 21.91 60.47
C ALA A 491 -20.85 21.64 59.17
N ALA A 492 -19.84 22.49 59.01
CA ALA A 492 -18.95 22.67 57.87
C ALA A 492 -18.00 21.51 57.59
N VAL A 493 -17.46 21.49 56.34
CA VAL A 493 -16.12 21.05 55.84
C VAL A 493 -16.35 20.58 54.39
N GLY A 494 -15.80 21.22 53.36
CA GLY A 494 -14.42 21.05 52.89
C GLY A 494 -14.35 19.98 51.79
N ASN A 495 -13.82 20.34 50.62
CA ASN A 495 -13.60 19.50 49.43
C ASN A 495 -13.19 18.05 49.75
N ILE A 496 -13.87 17.07 49.16
CA ILE A 496 -13.40 15.66 49.12
C ILE A 496 -13.49 15.13 47.69
N ALA A 497 -12.31 15.01 47.08
CA ALA A 497 -12.02 14.03 46.04
C ALA A 497 -12.22 12.63 46.67
N LYS A 498 -12.95 11.74 45.99
CA LYS A 498 -13.10 10.36 46.46
C LYS A 498 -11.81 9.59 46.20
N ASP A 499 -11.08 9.33 47.28
CA ASP A 499 -10.05 8.30 47.37
C ASP A 499 -10.67 6.93 47.10
N PHE A 500 -10.12 6.23 46.10
CA PHE A 500 -10.33 4.80 45.93
C PHE A 500 -9.34 4.06 46.84
N ASP A 501 -9.86 3.09 47.60
CA ASP A 501 -9.15 2.35 48.62
C ASP A 501 -8.13 1.38 47.96
N ASN A 502 -6.87 1.83 47.88
CA ASN A 502 -5.79 1.19 47.13
C ASN A 502 -5.44 -0.22 47.66
N GLU A 503 -5.76 -0.51 48.92
CA GLU A 503 -5.58 -1.84 49.54
C GLU A 503 -6.55 -2.89 48.96
N GLN A 504 -7.79 -2.50 48.64
CA GLN A 504 -8.78 -3.45 48.08
C GLN A 504 -8.43 -3.85 46.64
N LEU A 505 -7.83 -2.94 45.88
CA LEU A 505 -7.30 -3.25 44.54
C LEU A 505 -6.07 -4.16 44.63
N HIS A 506 -5.20 -3.94 45.61
CA HIS A 506 -4.01 -4.77 45.82
C HIS A 506 -4.36 -6.22 46.20
N ASP A 507 -5.35 -6.42 47.07
CA ASP A 507 -5.83 -7.76 47.45
C ASP A 507 -6.53 -8.48 46.29
N PHE A 508 -7.23 -7.73 45.43
CA PHE A 508 -7.83 -8.28 44.22
C PHE A 508 -6.78 -8.79 43.21
N PHE A 509 -5.72 -8.02 42.95
CA PHE A 509 -4.67 -8.41 41.99
C PHE A 509 -3.76 -9.52 42.53
N SER A 510 -3.48 -9.55 43.85
CA SER A 510 -2.70 -10.62 44.46
C SER A 510 -3.43 -11.97 44.48
N GLY A 511 -4.76 -11.97 44.64
CA GLY A 511 -5.60 -13.18 44.49
C GLY A 511 -5.62 -13.74 43.07
N LEU A 512 -5.42 -12.89 42.06
CA LEU A 512 -5.40 -13.27 40.65
C LEU A 512 -4.07 -13.93 40.23
N MET A 513 -2.94 -13.52 40.84
CA MET A 513 -1.62 -14.12 40.59
C MET A 513 -1.42 -15.49 41.24
N ASN A 514 -2.11 -15.79 42.36
CA ASN A 514 -1.95 -17.06 43.07
C ASN A 514 -2.84 -18.21 42.54
N ARG A 515 -3.70 -17.97 41.54
CA ARG A 515 -4.60 -18.99 40.97
C ARG A 515 -4.02 -19.76 39.77
N THR A 516 -2.82 -19.41 39.29
CA THR A 516 -2.20 -20.02 38.10
C THR A 516 -1.13 -21.08 38.38
N THR A 517 -1.03 -21.60 39.60
CA THR A 517 -0.16 -22.75 39.92
C THR A 517 -0.94 -23.82 40.69
N GLY A 518 -1.61 -24.70 39.96
CA GLY A 518 -2.25 -25.88 40.53
C GLY A 518 -3.24 -26.51 39.56
N ASP A 519 -2.74 -27.31 38.61
CA ASP A 519 -3.23 -28.68 38.35
C ASP A 519 -2.49 -29.30 37.15
N ARG A 520 -1.50 -30.12 37.49
CA ARG A 520 -1.02 -31.24 36.68
C ARG A 520 -1.45 -32.50 37.43
N ALA A 521 -2.44 -33.19 36.88
CA ALA A 521 -2.65 -34.62 37.02
C ALA A 521 -3.22 -35.12 35.70
#